data_AF-A0A0F5L6N1-F1
#
_entry.id   AF-A0A0F5L6N1-F1
#
_cell.length_a   1.000
_cell.length_b   1.000
_cell.length_c   1.000
_cell.angle_alpha   90.00
_cell.angle_beta   90.00
_cell.angle_gamma   90.00
#
_symmetry.space_group_name_H-M   'P 1'
#
loop_
_entity.id
_entity.type
_entity.pdbx_description
1 polymer ?
#
loop_
_entity_poly.entity_id
_entity_poly.type
_entity_poly.pdbx_seq_one_letter_code
_entity_poly.pdbx_strand_id
1 'polypeptide(L)'
;MRRLIACFVFALGGLSPVLAFDAQTEDVLSRLKVGKLVPIADIGTLMMASERWCYLEDQGTCVLTDIYLDVTKAGATFEIGNAWNQDYNVMFTDSGTFEDGRYICETGADWVPTVRAERRSDGSSVGGRELARLKDEIAAGRSNATIDCFDYVLKDFDENAKTIKLLQRQFTDGLTDETNDVLVTLHFDAEEAAALTWAY
;
A
#
# COMPACT_ATOMS: atom_id res chain seq x y z
N MET A 1 -18.55 68.02 -7.41
CA MET A 1 -17.65 67.44 -6.38
C MET A 1 -17.92 65.96 -6.25
N ARG A 2 -16.85 65.15 -6.25
CA ARG A 2 -16.71 63.77 -5.68
C ARG A 2 -17.63 62.67 -6.27
N ARG A 3 -17.10 61.86 -7.18
CA ARG A 3 -16.39 60.55 -6.99
C ARG A 3 -17.40 59.38 -6.80
N LEU A 4 -17.64 58.54 -7.81
CA LEU A 4 -16.89 57.32 -8.18
C LEU A 4 -16.85 56.27 -7.06
N ILE A 5 -17.53 55.13 -7.27
CA ILE A 5 -16.99 53.76 -7.38
C ILE A 5 -18.11 52.74 -7.14
N ALA A 6 -18.45 51.99 -8.20
CA ALA A 6 -19.15 50.72 -8.10
C ALA A 6 -18.16 49.67 -7.56
N CYS A 7 -18.42 49.13 -6.36
CA CYS A 7 -17.68 47.97 -5.84
C CYS A 7 -18.39 46.70 -6.30
N PHE A 8 -18.04 46.23 -7.49
CA PHE A 8 -18.22 44.84 -7.89
C PHE A 8 -17.10 44.05 -7.17
N VAL A 9 -17.41 43.49 -6.00
CA VAL A 9 -16.52 42.52 -5.36
C VAL A 9 -16.71 41.21 -6.09
N PHE A 10 -15.84 40.94 -7.05
CA PHE A 10 -15.62 39.59 -7.56
C PHE A 10 -15.12 38.74 -6.38
N ALA A 11 -16.00 37.94 -5.80
CA ALA A 11 -15.61 36.81 -4.97
C ALA A 11 -14.93 35.78 -5.88
N LEU A 12 -13.65 36.01 -6.20
CA LEU A 12 -12.71 34.95 -6.56
C LEU A 12 -12.47 34.14 -5.27
N GLY A 13 -13.44 33.30 -4.92
CA GLY A 13 -13.16 32.15 -4.08
C GLY A 13 -12.10 31.35 -4.81
N GLY A 14 -10.89 31.31 -4.24
CA GLY A 14 -9.83 30.45 -4.72
C GLY A 14 -10.36 29.04 -4.80
N LEU A 15 -10.60 28.57 -6.02
CA LEU A 15 -10.56 27.15 -6.31
C LEU A 15 -9.11 26.77 -6.05
N SER A 16 -8.78 26.40 -4.81
CA SER A 16 -7.62 25.56 -4.59
C SER A 16 -7.82 24.40 -5.56
N PRO A 17 -6.91 24.16 -6.51
CA PRO A 17 -6.97 22.92 -7.26
C PRO A 17 -6.99 21.84 -6.18
N VAL A 18 -8.09 21.10 -6.08
CA VAL A 18 -8.06 19.77 -5.48
C VAL A 18 -6.90 19.12 -6.20
N LEU A 19 -5.79 18.93 -5.49
CA LEU A 19 -4.60 18.36 -6.09
C LEU A 19 -5.04 16.97 -6.51
N ALA A 20 -5.25 16.78 -7.81
CA ALA A 20 -5.52 15.50 -8.39
C ALA A 20 -4.33 14.58 -8.16
N PHE A 21 -4.46 13.32 -8.58
CA PHE A 21 -3.31 12.43 -8.68
C PHE A 21 -2.15 13.10 -9.46
N ASP A 22 -0.91 12.66 -9.22
CA ASP A 22 0.18 13.10 -10.08
C ASP A 22 -0.06 12.67 -11.53
N ALA A 23 0.60 13.33 -12.48
CA ALA A 23 0.38 13.10 -13.91
C ALA A 23 0.64 11.65 -14.36
N GLN A 24 1.54 10.92 -13.70
CA GLN A 24 1.84 9.53 -14.04
C GLN A 24 0.72 8.61 -13.56
N THR A 25 0.20 8.86 -12.36
CA THR A 25 -0.97 8.15 -11.82
C THR A 25 -2.23 8.46 -12.64
N GLU A 26 -2.44 9.71 -13.05
CA GLU A 26 -3.54 10.08 -13.97
C GLU A 26 -3.45 9.36 -15.33
N ASP A 27 -2.25 9.28 -15.92
CA ASP A 27 -2.04 8.55 -17.17
C ASP A 27 -2.41 7.07 -17.02
N VAL A 28 -1.99 6.41 -15.93
CA VAL A 28 -2.41 5.05 -15.61
C VAL A 28 -3.93 4.96 -15.48
N LEU A 29 -4.57 5.80 -14.67
CA LEU A 29 -6.01 5.73 -14.44
C LEU A 29 -6.83 5.95 -15.72
N SER A 30 -6.35 6.80 -16.64
CA SER A 30 -7.05 7.12 -17.90
C SER A 30 -7.28 5.91 -18.83
N ARG A 31 -6.51 4.84 -18.64
CA ARG A 31 -6.50 3.63 -19.46
C ARG A 31 -6.98 2.38 -18.71
N LEU A 32 -7.15 2.48 -17.39
CA LEU A 32 -7.73 1.40 -16.59
C LEU A 32 -9.25 1.40 -16.67
N LYS A 33 -9.83 0.23 -16.37
CA LYS A 33 -11.28 0.04 -16.32
C LYS A 33 -11.65 -0.77 -15.09
N VAL A 34 -12.62 -0.27 -14.33
CA VAL A 34 -13.18 -0.98 -13.18
C VAL A 34 -13.64 -2.39 -13.58
N GLY A 35 -13.30 -3.37 -12.74
CA GLY A 35 -13.56 -4.79 -12.94
C GLY A 35 -12.63 -5.47 -13.94
N LYS A 36 -11.55 -4.81 -14.38
CA LYS A 36 -10.54 -5.39 -15.27
C LYS A 36 -9.20 -5.55 -14.57
N LEU A 37 -8.45 -6.54 -15.06
CA LEU A 37 -7.05 -6.75 -14.71
C LEU A 37 -6.24 -5.49 -15.00
N VAL A 38 -5.38 -5.15 -14.04
CA VAL A 38 -4.39 -4.08 -14.17
C VAL A 38 -3.07 -4.71 -14.61
N PRO A 39 -2.44 -4.25 -15.71
CA PRO A 39 -1.13 -4.71 -16.11
C PRO A 39 -0.08 -4.50 -15.01
N ILE A 40 0.86 -5.43 -14.83
CA ILE A 40 1.82 -5.31 -13.72
C ILE A 40 2.72 -4.08 -13.83
N ALA A 41 2.99 -3.60 -15.04
CA ALA A 41 3.74 -2.36 -15.25
C ALA A 41 3.00 -1.12 -14.69
N ASP A 42 1.66 -1.15 -14.71
CA ASP A 42 0.84 -0.09 -14.15
C ASP A 42 0.75 -0.21 -12.64
N ILE A 43 0.62 -1.44 -12.14
CA ILE A 43 0.77 -1.70 -10.72
C ILE A 43 2.12 -1.19 -10.22
N GLY A 44 3.22 -1.46 -10.91
CA GLY A 44 4.54 -0.93 -10.55
C GLY A 44 4.61 0.60 -10.53
N THR A 45 3.86 1.27 -11.40
CA THR A 45 3.70 2.73 -11.36
C THR A 45 2.92 3.17 -10.11
N LEU A 46 1.78 2.54 -9.83
CA LEU A 46 0.96 2.85 -8.66
C LEU A 46 1.70 2.55 -7.35
N MET A 47 2.50 1.48 -7.30
CA MET A 47 3.36 1.11 -6.17
C MET A 47 4.30 2.27 -5.79
N MET A 48 5.02 2.85 -6.76
CA MET A 48 5.96 3.94 -6.48
C MET A 48 5.29 5.28 -6.20
N ALA A 49 4.11 5.51 -6.76
CA ALA A 49 3.40 6.78 -6.59
C ALA A 49 2.59 6.85 -5.29
N SER A 50 2.18 5.70 -4.74
CA SER A 50 1.44 5.63 -3.49
C SER A 50 2.34 5.82 -2.26
N GLU A 51 1.80 6.46 -1.24
CA GLU A 51 2.43 6.61 0.07
C GLU A 51 2.26 5.34 0.92
N ARG A 52 1.12 4.64 0.76
CA ARG A 52 0.86 3.38 1.48
C ARG A 52 -0.22 2.53 0.81
N TRP A 53 -0.05 1.22 0.91
CA TRP A 53 -1.09 0.24 0.60
C TRP A 53 -1.65 -0.28 1.91
N CYS A 54 -2.97 -0.25 2.06
CA CYS A 54 -3.69 -0.68 3.25
C CYS A 54 -4.60 -1.86 2.90
N TYR A 55 -4.30 -3.03 3.47
CA TYR A 55 -5.02 -4.26 3.18
C TYR A 55 -6.17 -4.45 4.15
N LEU A 56 -7.32 -4.85 3.61
CA LEU A 56 -8.57 -5.03 4.38
C LEU A 56 -8.88 -3.82 5.25
N GLU A 57 -8.79 -2.62 4.64
CA GLU A 57 -9.03 -1.38 5.34
C GLU A 57 -10.46 -1.28 5.90
N ASP A 58 -10.56 -0.96 7.18
CA ASP A 58 -11.81 -0.55 7.82
C ASP A 58 -11.56 0.68 8.71
N GLN A 59 -12.25 1.78 8.40
CA GLN A 59 -12.17 3.05 9.15
C GLN A 59 -10.73 3.53 9.45
N GLY A 60 -9.83 3.45 8.46
CA GLY A 60 -8.43 3.87 8.60
C GLY A 60 -7.53 2.87 9.35
N THR A 61 -8.02 1.66 9.58
CA THR A 61 -7.26 0.55 10.17
C THR A 61 -6.99 -0.52 9.12
N CYS A 62 -5.74 -0.97 9.02
CA CYS A 62 -5.29 -1.99 8.08
C CYS A 62 -4.95 -3.30 8.80
N VAL A 63 -5.17 -4.45 8.18
CA VAL A 63 -4.64 -5.72 8.69
C VAL A 63 -3.13 -5.78 8.48
N LEU A 64 -2.66 -5.35 7.32
CA LEU A 64 -1.25 -5.11 7.01
C LEU A 64 -1.14 -3.91 6.08
N THR A 65 0.07 -3.36 5.99
CA THR A 65 0.38 -2.26 5.08
C THR A 65 1.65 -2.53 4.30
N ASP A 66 1.71 -2.08 3.05
CA ASP A 66 2.95 -2.03 2.29
C ASP A 66 3.37 -0.60 1.99
N ILE A 67 4.69 -0.39 1.99
CA ILE A 67 5.34 0.81 1.46
C ILE A 67 6.39 0.33 0.45
N TYR A 68 6.24 0.71 -0.81
CA TYR A 68 7.18 0.31 -1.86
C TYR A 68 8.42 1.20 -1.82
N LEU A 69 9.58 0.58 -1.65
CA LEU A 69 10.87 1.26 -1.44
C LEU A 69 11.63 1.45 -2.77
N ASP A 70 11.50 0.47 -3.67
CA ASP A 70 12.06 0.50 -5.01
C ASP A 70 11.22 -0.38 -5.94
N VAL A 71 10.98 0.09 -7.16
CA VAL A 71 10.30 -0.67 -8.21
C VAL A 71 11.09 -0.51 -9.50
N THR A 72 11.46 -1.66 -10.06
CA THR A 72 12.16 -1.76 -11.33
C THR A 72 11.28 -2.47 -12.35
N LYS A 73 11.79 -2.66 -13.57
CA LYS A 73 11.10 -3.48 -14.57
C LYS A 73 11.02 -4.97 -14.18
N ALA A 74 11.89 -5.42 -13.28
CA ALA A 74 12.01 -6.83 -12.90
C ALA A 74 11.22 -7.18 -11.64
N GLY A 75 10.74 -6.20 -10.88
CA GLY A 75 10.12 -6.46 -9.58
C GLY A 75 10.18 -5.26 -8.65
N ALA A 76 9.87 -5.51 -7.39
CA ALA A 76 9.75 -4.51 -6.35
C ALA A 76 10.38 -4.98 -5.03
N THR A 77 10.90 -4.02 -4.27
CA THR A 77 11.26 -4.18 -2.85
C THR A 77 10.31 -3.33 -2.03
N PHE A 78 9.75 -3.89 -0.97
CA PHE A 78 8.73 -3.22 -0.17
C PHE A 78 8.89 -3.54 1.31
N GLU A 79 8.45 -2.61 2.14
CA GLU A 79 8.31 -2.81 3.57
C GLU A 79 6.87 -3.18 3.89
N ILE A 80 6.69 -4.31 4.57
CA ILE A 80 5.42 -4.74 5.15
C ILE A 80 5.40 -4.32 6.62
N GLY A 81 4.26 -3.80 7.08
CA GLY A 81 4.01 -3.51 8.49
C GLY A 81 2.66 -4.06 8.95
N ASN A 82 2.59 -4.60 10.17
CA ASN A 82 1.34 -5.06 10.78
C ASN A 82 1.41 -5.10 12.31
N ALA A 83 0.25 -5.26 12.96
CA ALA A 83 0.19 -5.67 14.34
C ALA A 83 0.53 -7.16 14.44
N TRP A 84 1.71 -7.50 14.96
CA TRP A 84 2.11 -8.90 15.10
C TRP A 84 1.34 -9.60 16.22
N ASN A 85 1.27 -8.93 17.37
CA ASN A 85 0.49 -9.38 18.51
C ASN A 85 -0.01 -8.18 19.33
N GLN A 86 -0.63 -8.44 20.48
CA GLN A 86 -1.16 -7.39 21.36
C GLN A 86 -0.09 -6.41 21.86
N ASP A 87 1.18 -6.83 21.87
CA ASP A 87 2.30 -6.11 22.45
C ASP A 87 3.14 -5.38 21.38
N TYR A 88 3.26 -5.95 20.18
CA TYR A 88 4.19 -5.49 19.15
C TYR A 88 3.53 -5.21 17.80
N ASN A 89 3.95 -4.09 17.22
CA ASN A 89 3.93 -3.90 15.78
C ASN A 89 5.26 -4.37 15.21
N VAL A 90 5.23 -4.96 14.02
CA VAL A 90 6.43 -5.37 13.29
C VAL A 90 6.45 -4.75 11.91
N MET A 91 7.67 -4.46 11.45
CA MET A 91 7.93 -3.99 10.09
C MET A 91 9.11 -4.77 9.54
N PHE A 92 9.04 -5.22 8.30
CA PHE A 92 10.10 -5.99 7.66
C PHE A 92 10.10 -5.73 6.16
N THR A 93 11.25 -5.94 5.53
CA THR A 93 11.41 -5.78 4.08
C THR A 93 11.36 -7.14 3.40
N ASP A 94 10.58 -7.20 2.32
CA ASP A 94 10.53 -8.32 1.39
C ASP A 94 10.62 -7.81 -0.06
N SER A 95 10.61 -8.73 -1.02
CA SER A 95 10.70 -8.43 -2.44
C SER A 95 9.96 -9.46 -3.29
N GLY A 96 9.47 -8.98 -4.43
CA GLY A 96 8.80 -9.80 -5.43
C GLY A 96 9.29 -9.52 -6.85
N THR A 97 9.23 -10.52 -7.73
CA THR A 97 9.56 -10.40 -9.15
C THR A 97 8.32 -10.19 -9.99
N PHE A 98 8.43 -9.38 -11.05
CA PHE A 98 7.37 -9.22 -12.03
C PHE A 98 7.46 -10.31 -13.09
N GLU A 99 6.40 -11.11 -13.21
CA GLU A 99 6.35 -12.27 -14.09
C GLU A 99 5.22 -12.15 -15.11
N ASP A 100 5.46 -12.63 -16.33
CA ASP A 100 4.50 -12.71 -17.44
C ASP A 100 3.77 -11.39 -17.78
N GLY A 101 4.32 -10.24 -17.37
CA GLY A 101 3.66 -8.94 -17.51
C GLY A 101 2.35 -8.81 -16.72
N ARG A 102 2.10 -9.72 -15.78
CA ARG A 102 0.81 -9.86 -15.07
C ARG A 102 0.96 -9.95 -13.57
N TYR A 103 1.97 -10.64 -13.07
CA TYR A 103 2.05 -11.00 -11.67
C TYR A 103 3.21 -10.29 -10.97
N ILE A 104 3.07 -10.07 -9.66
CA ILE A 104 4.21 -9.99 -8.75
C ILE A 104 4.28 -11.30 -7.95
N CYS A 105 5.41 -11.98 -7.97
CA CYS A 105 5.64 -13.24 -7.25
C CYS A 105 6.63 -13.03 -6.13
N GLU A 106 6.34 -13.57 -4.94
CA GLU A 106 7.28 -13.55 -3.83
C GLU A 106 8.61 -14.23 -4.20
N THR A 107 9.72 -13.70 -3.70
CA THR A 107 11.05 -14.27 -3.98
C THR A 107 11.45 -15.40 -3.04
N GLY A 108 10.67 -15.62 -1.97
CA GLY A 108 11.04 -16.51 -0.87
C GLY A 108 12.22 -15.99 -0.05
N ALA A 109 12.49 -14.68 -0.09
CA ALA A 109 13.57 -14.07 0.68
C ALA A 109 13.39 -14.32 2.19
N ASP A 110 14.51 -14.51 2.89
CA ASP A 110 14.46 -14.55 4.34
C ASP A 110 14.34 -13.13 4.90
N TRP A 111 13.10 -12.71 5.18
CA TRP A 111 12.77 -11.39 5.70
C TRP A 111 12.91 -11.30 7.24
N VAL A 112 13.01 -12.41 7.97
CA VAL A 112 13.11 -12.36 9.45
C VAL A 112 14.31 -11.53 9.94
N PRO A 113 15.51 -11.61 9.32
CA PRO A 113 16.62 -10.74 9.65
C PRO A 113 16.29 -9.24 9.54
N THR A 114 15.38 -8.83 8.66
CA THR A 114 15.02 -7.42 8.42
C THR A 114 13.98 -6.89 9.41
N VAL A 115 13.35 -7.77 10.21
CA VAL A 115 12.31 -7.38 11.18
C VAL A 115 12.82 -6.29 12.14
N ARG A 116 12.01 -5.25 12.24
CA ARG A 116 12.01 -4.18 13.24
C ARG A 116 10.69 -4.24 13.99
N ALA A 117 10.66 -3.73 15.21
CA ALA A 117 9.45 -3.75 16.02
C ALA A 117 9.33 -2.53 16.93
N GLU A 118 8.08 -2.20 17.25
CA GLU A 118 7.68 -1.14 18.15
C GLU A 118 6.65 -1.68 19.15
N ARG A 119 6.68 -1.17 20.37
CA ARG A 119 5.66 -1.50 21.37
C ARG A 119 4.36 -0.78 21.04
N ARG A 120 3.26 -1.52 21.03
CA ARG A 120 1.93 -0.94 20.80
C ARG A 120 1.47 0.00 21.92
N SER A 121 1.98 -0.20 23.13
CA SER A 121 1.61 0.61 24.29
C SER A 121 2.06 2.07 24.20
N ASP A 122 3.21 2.34 23.57
CA ASP A 122 3.85 3.65 23.61
C ASP A 122 4.66 4.03 22.35
N GLY A 123 4.68 3.18 21.33
CA GLY A 123 5.44 3.39 20.09
C GLY A 123 6.97 3.28 20.26
N SER A 124 7.46 2.85 21.42
CA SER A 124 8.90 2.74 21.65
C SER A 124 9.52 1.60 20.84
N SER A 125 10.68 1.83 20.23
CA SER A 125 11.39 0.81 19.46
C SER A 125 11.84 -0.36 20.35
N VAL A 126 11.75 -1.57 19.80
CA VAL A 126 12.20 -2.82 20.43
C VAL A 126 13.59 -3.19 19.88
N GLY A 127 14.52 -3.53 20.76
CA GLY A 127 15.91 -3.81 20.38
C GLY A 127 16.59 -4.89 21.23
N GLY A 128 17.86 -5.17 20.94
CA GLY A 128 18.71 -6.06 21.72
C GLY A 128 18.13 -7.49 21.87
N ARG A 129 18.20 -8.02 23.09
CA ARG A 129 17.73 -9.39 23.40
C ARG A 129 16.23 -9.59 23.22
N GLU A 130 15.44 -8.53 23.35
CA GLU A 130 13.99 -8.59 23.17
C GLU A 130 13.63 -8.75 21.70
N LEU A 131 14.22 -7.93 20.83
CA LEU A 131 14.04 -8.08 19.37
C LEU A 131 14.56 -9.45 18.88
N ALA A 132 15.69 -9.93 19.42
CA ALA A 132 16.21 -11.25 19.05
C ALA A 132 15.19 -12.37 19.36
N ARG A 133 14.57 -12.35 20.55
CA ARG A 133 13.54 -13.34 20.92
C ARG A 133 12.29 -13.25 20.04
N LEU A 134 11.87 -12.03 19.71
CA LEU A 134 10.73 -11.82 18.80
C LEU A 134 11.03 -12.40 17.41
N LYS A 135 12.23 -12.21 16.88
CA LYS A 135 12.66 -12.82 15.61
C LYS A 135 12.67 -14.34 15.67
N ASP A 136 13.13 -14.93 16.78
CA ASP A 136 13.11 -16.39 16.99
C ASP A 136 11.67 -16.93 17.02
N GLU A 137 10.74 -16.23 17.68
CA GLU A 137 9.31 -16.56 17.71
C GLU A 137 8.68 -16.54 16.31
N ILE A 138 8.90 -15.45 15.58
CA ILE A 138 8.42 -15.29 14.21
C ILE A 138 8.97 -16.42 13.34
N ALA A 139 10.27 -16.70 13.41
CA ALA A 139 10.91 -17.75 12.63
C ALA A 139 10.33 -19.14 12.93
N ALA A 140 10.02 -19.44 14.19
CA ALA A 140 9.45 -20.72 14.60
C ALA A 140 8.02 -20.94 14.08
N GLY A 141 7.26 -19.86 13.86
CA GLY A 141 5.90 -19.91 13.31
C GLY A 141 5.83 -20.04 11.79
N ARG A 142 6.95 -19.91 11.07
CA ARG A 142 6.96 -19.98 9.60
C ARG A 142 6.74 -21.40 9.12
N SER A 143 5.78 -21.57 8.22
CA SER A 143 5.72 -22.75 7.35
C SER A 143 6.68 -22.57 6.17
N ASN A 144 7.09 -23.67 5.54
CA ASN A 144 7.70 -23.62 4.21
C ASN A 144 6.58 -23.24 3.23
N ALA A 145 6.30 -21.95 3.10
CA ALA A 145 5.27 -21.45 2.20
C ALA A 145 5.69 -21.70 0.76
N THR A 146 4.70 -22.09 -0.05
CA THR A 146 4.80 -22.03 -1.51
C THR A 146 5.00 -20.55 -1.89
N ILE A 147 5.78 -20.28 -2.94
CA ILE A 147 5.87 -18.93 -3.49
C ILE A 147 4.50 -18.54 -4.02
N ASP A 148 3.94 -17.46 -3.49
CA ASP A 148 2.69 -16.91 -3.96
C ASP A 148 2.93 -15.84 -5.02
N CYS A 149 2.05 -15.83 -6.03
CA CYS A 149 2.01 -14.81 -7.06
C CYS A 149 0.69 -14.06 -6.99
N PHE A 150 0.71 -12.76 -7.31
CA PHE A 150 -0.47 -11.92 -7.21
C PHE A 150 -0.70 -11.13 -8.49
N ASP A 151 -1.96 -11.08 -8.93
CA ASP A 151 -2.42 -10.08 -9.90
C ASP A 151 -3.48 -9.17 -9.28
N TYR A 152 -3.84 -8.10 -9.99
CA TYR A 152 -4.69 -7.04 -9.46
C TYR A 152 -5.83 -6.72 -10.40
N VAL A 153 -7.03 -6.52 -9.83
CA VAL A 153 -8.21 -6.04 -10.53
C VAL A 153 -8.60 -4.68 -9.97
N LEU A 154 -8.78 -3.68 -10.84
CA LEU A 154 -9.26 -2.38 -10.40
C LEU A 154 -10.70 -2.49 -9.90
N LYS A 155 -10.96 -2.03 -8.67
CA LYS A 155 -12.30 -2.05 -8.07
C LYS A 155 -12.93 -0.67 -8.06
N ASP A 156 -12.16 0.35 -7.69
CA ASP A 156 -12.65 1.72 -7.61
C ASP A 156 -11.49 2.71 -7.54
N PHE A 157 -11.78 4.00 -7.70
CA PHE A 157 -10.86 5.09 -7.34
C PHE A 157 -11.66 6.34 -6.98
N ASP A 158 -11.14 7.12 -6.04
CA ASP A 158 -11.71 8.40 -5.60
C ASP A 158 -10.64 9.49 -5.74
N GLU A 159 -10.86 10.42 -6.68
CA GLU A 159 -9.95 11.53 -6.94
C GLU A 159 -9.90 12.55 -5.79
N ASN A 160 -11.00 12.70 -5.04
CA ASN A 160 -11.04 13.66 -3.93
C ASN A 160 -10.30 13.12 -2.70
N ALA A 161 -10.49 11.84 -2.41
CA ALA A 161 -9.76 11.14 -1.34
C ALA A 161 -8.36 10.69 -1.80
N LYS A 162 -8.02 10.84 -3.09
CA LYS A 162 -6.78 10.33 -3.70
C LYS A 162 -6.52 8.87 -3.32
N THR A 163 -7.53 8.02 -3.50
CA THR A 163 -7.41 6.59 -3.23
C THR A 163 -7.72 5.75 -4.45
N ILE A 164 -7.05 4.60 -4.56
CA ILE A 164 -7.37 3.55 -5.56
C ILE A 164 -7.64 2.26 -4.81
N LYS A 165 -8.71 1.55 -5.16
CA LYS A 165 -9.03 0.24 -4.60
C LYS A 165 -8.75 -0.85 -5.62
N LEU A 166 -7.91 -1.80 -5.24
CA LEU A 166 -7.57 -2.98 -6.00
C LEU A 166 -8.04 -4.23 -5.27
N LEU A 167 -8.48 -5.24 -6.03
CA LEU A 167 -8.57 -6.60 -5.52
C LEU A 167 -7.27 -7.31 -5.91
N GLN A 168 -6.45 -7.61 -4.92
CA GLN A 168 -5.29 -8.50 -5.06
C GLN A 168 -5.80 -9.94 -5.07
N ARG A 169 -5.38 -10.71 -6.06
CA ARG A 169 -5.79 -12.11 -6.20
C ARG A 169 -4.58 -13.01 -6.14
N GLN A 170 -4.62 -13.99 -5.24
CA GLN A 170 -3.55 -14.96 -5.09
C GLN A 170 -3.63 -15.99 -6.22
N PHE A 171 -2.46 -16.31 -6.76
CA PHE A 171 -2.25 -17.28 -7.80
C PHE A 171 -1.15 -18.24 -7.37
N THR A 172 -1.53 -19.50 -7.22
CA THR A 172 -0.64 -20.57 -6.78
C THR A 172 -0.89 -21.77 -7.68
N ASP A 173 0.18 -22.41 -8.17
CA ASP A 173 0.11 -23.62 -9.01
C ASP A 173 -0.82 -23.52 -10.25
N GLY A 174 -0.88 -22.35 -10.89
CA GLY A 174 -1.64 -22.17 -12.13
C GLY A 174 -3.10 -21.79 -11.95
N LEU A 175 -3.58 -21.65 -10.71
CA LEU A 175 -4.98 -21.36 -10.38
C LEU A 175 -5.07 -20.14 -9.46
N THR A 176 -6.10 -19.32 -9.67
CA THR A 176 -6.48 -18.27 -8.71
C THR A 176 -7.30 -18.87 -7.58
N ASP A 177 -6.97 -18.57 -6.33
CA ASP A 177 -7.77 -18.93 -5.16
C ASP A 177 -8.54 -17.71 -4.65
N GLU A 178 -9.81 -17.61 -5.05
CA GLU A 178 -10.69 -16.49 -4.65
C GLU A 178 -10.91 -16.40 -3.13
N THR A 179 -10.62 -17.47 -2.37
CA THR A 179 -10.74 -17.44 -0.92
C THR A 179 -9.65 -16.61 -0.25
N ASN A 180 -8.54 -16.35 -0.96
CA ASN A 180 -7.42 -15.55 -0.51
C ASN A 180 -7.36 -14.19 -1.22
N ASP A 181 -8.41 -13.82 -1.97
CA ASP A 181 -8.52 -12.49 -2.58
C ASP A 181 -8.68 -11.42 -1.50
N VAL A 182 -7.86 -10.38 -1.59
CA VAL A 182 -7.84 -9.30 -0.59
C VAL A 182 -8.09 -7.95 -1.26
N LEU A 183 -8.96 -7.14 -0.65
CA LEU A 183 -9.12 -5.75 -1.04
C LEU A 183 -7.98 -4.91 -0.46
N VAL A 184 -7.36 -4.10 -1.32
CA VAL A 184 -6.27 -3.19 -0.96
C VAL A 184 -6.63 -1.78 -1.39
N THR A 185 -6.50 -0.83 -0.47
CA THR A 185 -6.62 0.60 -0.75
C THR A 185 -5.22 1.20 -0.84
N LEU A 186 -4.94 1.87 -1.95
CA LEU A 186 -3.73 2.65 -2.17
C LEU A 186 -4.03 4.09 -1.78
N HIS A 187 -3.23 4.62 -0.88
CA HIS A 187 -3.30 6.00 -0.39
C HIS A 187 -2.18 6.82 -1.02
N PHE A 188 -2.53 7.92 -1.69
CA PHE A 188 -1.58 8.82 -2.35
C PHE A 188 -1.42 10.14 -1.59
N ASP A 189 -2.28 10.41 -0.60
CA ASP A 189 -2.10 11.54 0.30
C ASP A 189 -1.22 11.14 1.49
N ALA A 190 -0.12 11.86 1.70
CA ALA A 190 0.85 11.54 2.74
C ALA A 190 0.29 11.75 4.15
N GLU A 191 -0.59 12.73 4.36
CA GLU A 191 -1.19 13.00 5.67
C GLU A 191 -2.19 11.90 6.05
N GLU A 192 -3.07 11.53 5.11
CA GLU A 192 -4.02 10.44 5.33
C GLU A 192 -3.32 9.09 5.50
N ALA A 193 -2.32 8.80 4.66
CA ALA A 193 -1.52 7.59 4.78
C ALA A 193 -0.82 7.53 6.16
N ALA A 194 -0.24 8.63 6.64
CA ALA A 194 0.40 8.70 7.96
C ALA A 194 -0.57 8.46 9.13
N ALA A 195 -1.87 8.72 8.95
CA ALA A 195 -2.89 8.50 9.96
C ALA A 195 -3.38 7.04 10.05
N LEU A 196 -3.03 6.19 9.07
CA LEU A 196 -3.41 4.77 9.07
C LEU A 196 -2.81 4.02 10.25
N THR A 197 -3.58 3.09 10.82
CA THR A 197 -3.17 2.24 11.96
C THR A 197 -3.34 0.75 11.65
N TRP A 198 -2.85 -0.13 12.53
CA TRP A 198 -2.98 -1.59 12.35
C TRP A 198 -4.00 -2.24 13.28
N ALA A 199 -4.85 -3.08 12.70
CA ALA A 199 -5.83 -3.91 13.40
C ALA A 199 -5.13 -5.04 14.15
N TYR A 200 -5.60 -5.33 15.36
CA TYR A 200 -5.21 -6.52 16.13
C TYR A 200 -6.47 -7.21 16.65
#